data_AF-A0A7X7EQH1-F1
#
_entry.id   AF-A0A7X7EQH1-F1
#
_cell.length_a   1.000
_cell.length_b   1.000
_cell.length_c   1.000
_cell.angle_alpha   90.00
_cell.angle_beta   90.00
_cell.angle_gamma   90.00
#
_symmetry.space_group_name_H-M   'P 1'
#
loop_
_entity.id
_entity.type
_entity.pdbx_description
1 polymer ?
#
loop_
_entity_poly.entity_id
_entity_poly.type
_entity_poly.pdbx_seq_one_letter_code
_entity_poly.pdbx_strand_id
1 'polypeptide(L)'
;MAIGNYFYITALPNLGDLGEKPGIKPAEMLAFLSDRPVLKSTASVIFLQDDLLQREAFLAGEEKVVEPAVLTMGQVQNQAPLPAELVEVSTQEPSRSIFADITWELYFRFAVRVASEAGSEFLARWVRYEVGLRNAMVVERSKRLGLDPSRYLVAKELGEEGVDFRTVIGEWSSAETPLAGHRVLTLARWRWLGENEGWFSFENDELAAYAAKLILLHQWHRLIEADSGETSSLGTAGESSENGERTTQ
;
A
#
# COMPACT_ATOMS: atom_id res chain seq x y z
N MET A 1 -29.95 8.88 5.09
CA MET A 1 -28.81 8.54 4.22
C MET A 1 -28.26 7.12 4.48
N ALA A 2 -28.39 6.55 5.68
CA ALA A 2 -27.90 5.20 6.05
C ALA A 2 -28.40 4.01 5.18
N ILE A 3 -29.65 4.04 4.67
CA ILE A 3 -30.21 2.93 3.86
C ILE A 3 -29.47 2.75 2.51
N GLY A 4 -28.84 3.82 2.00
CA GLY A 4 -28.12 3.79 0.73
C GLY A 4 -26.84 2.98 0.81
N ASN A 5 -26.02 3.17 1.84
CA ASN A 5 -24.70 2.53 1.98
C ASN A 5 -24.82 1.03 2.27
N TYR A 6 -25.83 0.63 3.05
CA TYR A 6 -26.10 -0.78 3.36
C TYR A 6 -26.21 -1.65 2.10
N PHE A 7 -26.97 -1.20 1.10
CA PHE A 7 -27.16 -1.94 -0.13
C PHE A 7 -25.84 -2.23 -0.85
N TYR A 8 -24.95 -1.23 -0.96
CA TYR A 8 -23.66 -1.40 -1.65
C TYR A 8 -22.72 -2.32 -0.88
N ILE A 9 -22.64 -2.20 0.45
CA ILE A 9 -21.80 -3.08 1.26
C ILE A 9 -22.28 -4.53 1.15
N THR A 10 -23.60 -4.78 1.18
CA THR A 10 -24.15 -6.13 1.05
C THR A 10 -24.06 -6.71 -0.36
N ALA A 11 -23.87 -5.87 -1.38
CA ALA A 11 -23.70 -6.29 -2.76
C ALA A 11 -22.23 -6.59 -3.11
N LEU A 12 -21.29 -6.19 -2.27
CA LEU A 12 -19.87 -6.51 -2.44
C LEU A 12 -19.60 -7.97 -2.06
N PRO A 13 -18.67 -8.65 -2.75
CA PRO A 13 -18.27 -10.01 -2.38
C PRO A 13 -17.70 -10.06 -0.96
N ASN A 14 -17.81 -11.21 -0.30
CA ASN A 14 -17.06 -11.43 0.93
C ASN A 14 -15.55 -11.45 0.63
N LEU A 15 -14.76 -10.79 1.46
CA LEU A 15 -13.31 -10.68 1.31
C LEU A 15 -12.55 -11.87 1.88
N GLY A 16 -13.17 -12.70 2.72
CA GLY A 16 -12.50 -13.85 3.34
C GLY A 16 -11.34 -13.45 4.27
N ASP A 17 -10.54 -14.44 4.66
CA ASP A 17 -9.34 -14.24 5.47
C ASP A 17 -8.11 -13.87 4.63
N LEU A 18 -7.07 -13.33 5.27
CA LEU A 18 -5.81 -13.01 4.61
C LEU A 18 -5.21 -14.27 3.95
N GLY A 19 -4.96 -14.20 2.65
CA GLY A 19 -4.47 -15.34 1.85
C GLY A 19 -5.54 -15.96 0.95
N GLU A 20 -6.81 -15.66 1.17
CA GLU A 20 -7.86 -16.00 0.22
C GLU A 20 -7.81 -15.10 -1.02
N LYS A 21 -8.29 -15.63 -2.14
CA LYS A 21 -8.33 -14.89 -3.39
C LYS A 21 -9.45 -13.84 -3.32
N PRO A 22 -9.14 -12.54 -3.46
CA PRO A 22 -10.17 -11.50 -3.40
C PRO A 22 -11.19 -11.66 -4.53
N GLY A 23 -12.48 -11.56 -4.18
CA GLY A 23 -13.61 -11.79 -5.10
C GLY A 23 -13.90 -10.65 -6.08
N ILE A 24 -13.21 -9.51 -5.95
CA ILE A 24 -13.35 -8.33 -6.81
C ILE A 24 -11.99 -7.61 -6.91
N LYS A 25 -11.71 -6.95 -8.03
CA LYS A 25 -10.54 -6.08 -8.16
C LYS A 25 -10.82 -4.66 -7.64
N PRO A 26 -9.81 -3.91 -7.18
CA PRO A 26 -9.99 -2.52 -6.76
C PRO A 26 -10.63 -1.63 -7.84
N ALA A 27 -10.20 -1.78 -9.11
CA ALA A 27 -10.78 -1.03 -10.23
C ALA A 27 -12.27 -1.37 -10.49
N GLU A 28 -12.66 -2.63 -10.29
CA GLU A 28 -14.06 -3.08 -10.41
C GLU A 28 -14.92 -2.50 -9.28
N MET A 29 -14.39 -2.44 -8.06
CA MET A 29 -15.05 -1.77 -6.94
C MET A 29 -15.24 -0.26 -7.23
N LEU A 30 -14.24 0.42 -7.78
CA LEU A 30 -14.38 1.83 -8.16
C LEU A 30 -15.40 2.06 -9.27
N ALA A 31 -15.53 1.12 -10.21
CA ALA A 31 -16.57 1.16 -11.25
C ALA A 31 -17.96 0.97 -10.64
N PHE A 32 -18.11 0.04 -9.68
CA PHE A 32 -19.35 -0.20 -8.95
C PHE A 32 -19.82 1.04 -8.15
N LEU A 33 -18.90 1.90 -7.72
CA LEU A 33 -19.18 3.13 -6.97
C LEU A 33 -19.34 4.38 -7.85
N SER A 34 -19.44 4.25 -9.18
CA SER A 34 -19.44 5.40 -10.13
C SER A 34 -20.44 6.49 -9.77
N ASP A 35 -21.62 6.13 -9.30
CA ASP A 35 -22.74 7.04 -9.04
C ASP A 35 -22.74 7.56 -7.59
N ARG A 36 -21.68 7.27 -6.83
CA ARG A 36 -21.51 7.62 -5.42
C ARG A 36 -20.16 8.31 -5.20
N PRO A 37 -20.03 9.60 -5.54
CA PRO A 37 -18.75 10.29 -5.59
C PRO A 37 -17.99 10.27 -4.25
N VAL A 38 -18.69 10.42 -3.12
CA VAL A 38 -18.07 10.39 -1.77
C VAL A 38 -17.49 9.02 -1.45
N LEU A 39 -18.26 7.95 -1.69
CA LEU A 39 -17.83 6.57 -1.48
C LEU A 39 -16.67 6.18 -2.40
N LYS A 40 -16.78 6.56 -3.67
CA LYS A 40 -15.73 6.35 -4.66
C LYS A 40 -14.44 7.07 -4.28
N SER A 41 -14.53 8.32 -3.83
CA SER A 41 -13.37 9.11 -3.38
C SER A 41 -12.69 8.46 -2.17
N THR A 42 -13.48 8.00 -1.20
CA THR A 42 -13.01 7.28 0.00
C THR A 42 -12.25 6.00 -0.37
N ALA A 43 -12.80 5.15 -1.24
CA ALA A 43 -12.12 3.95 -1.71
C ALA A 43 -10.89 4.28 -2.57
N SER A 44 -11.00 5.30 -3.44
CA SER A 44 -9.93 5.72 -4.33
C SER A 44 -8.70 6.18 -3.56
N VAL A 45 -8.85 6.92 -2.46
CA VAL A 45 -7.67 7.38 -1.70
C VAL A 45 -6.94 6.25 -0.98
N ILE A 46 -7.66 5.19 -0.59
CA ILE A 46 -7.05 3.97 -0.05
C ILE A 46 -6.29 3.22 -1.16
N PHE A 47 -6.90 3.03 -2.33
CA PHE A 47 -6.24 2.33 -3.44
C PHE A 47 -5.08 3.12 -4.03
N LEU A 48 -5.15 4.44 -4.01
CA LEU A 48 -4.07 5.33 -4.43
C LEU A 48 -2.80 5.09 -3.60
N GLN A 49 -2.92 4.66 -2.34
CA GLN A 49 -1.77 4.27 -1.53
C GLN A 49 -0.97 3.14 -2.18
N ASP A 50 -1.66 2.10 -2.63
CA ASP A 50 -1.05 0.94 -3.28
C ASP A 50 -0.51 1.28 -4.66
N ASP A 51 -1.22 2.11 -5.42
CA ASP A 51 -0.74 2.59 -6.71
C ASP A 51 0.59 3.38 -6.59
N LEU A 52 0.75 4.16 -5.51
CA LEU A 52 2.01 4.86 -5.23
C LEU A 52 3.13 3.87 -4.89
N LEU A 53 2.85 2.82 -4.11
CA LEU A 53 3.83 1.76 -3.84
C LEU A 53 4.21 1.00 -5.12
N GLN A 54 3.23 0.60 -5.93
CA GLN A 54 3.46 -0.04 -7.23
C GLN A 54 4.28 0.85 -8.17
N ARG A 55 4.01 2.16 -8.17
CA ARG A 55 4.81 3.15 -8.92
C ARG A 55 6.25 3.20 -8.44
N GLU A 56 6.48 3.25 -7.13
CA GLU A 56 7.84 3.25 -6.59
C GLU A 56 8.61 1.98 -6.98
N ALA A 57 7.98 0.81 -6.82
CA ALA A 57 8.54 -0.48 -7.20
C ALA A 57 8.85 -0.55 -8.71
N PHE A 58 7.92 -0.09 -9.56
CA PHE A 58 8.12 -0.04 -11.01
C PHE A 58 9.28 0.88 -11.41
N LEU A 59 9.34 2.09 -10.86
CA LEU A 59 10.41 3.04 -11.17
C LEU A 59 11.76 2.59 -10.61
N ALA A 60 11.77 1.81 -9.53
CA ALA A 60 12.98 1.19 -8.98
C ALA A 60 13.44 -0.03 -9.80
N GLY A 61 12.57 -0.56 -10.68
CA GLY A 61 12.82 -1.78 -11.44
C GLY A 61 12.63 -3.06 -10.61
N GLU A 62 12.03 -2.94 -9.42
CA GLU A 62 11.71 -4.05 -8.52
C GLU A 62 10.52 -4.86 -9.05
N GLU A 63 9.53 -4.17 -9.64
CA GLU A 63 8.37 -4.79 -10.29
C GLU A 63 8.30 -4.42 -11.77
N LYS A 64 8.02 -5.41 -12.63
CA LYS A 64 7.85 -5.21 -14.09
C LYS A 64 6.38 -5.08 -14.50
N VAL A 65 5.49 -5.68 -13.72
CA VAL A 65 4.06 -5.76 -13.98
C VAL A 65 3.35 -5.15 -12.78
N VAL A 66 2.52 -4.15 -13.05
CA VAL A 66 1.75 -3.39 -12.07
C VAL A 66 0.31 -3.28 -12.55
N GLU A 67 -0.63 -3.33 -11.62
CA GLU A 67 -2.08 -3.23 -11.85
C GLU A 67 -2.65 -2.10 -10.97
N PRO A 68 -2.41 -0.82 -11.33
CA PRO A 68 -2.94 0.31 -10.56
C PRO A 68 -4.47 0.41 -10.70
N ALA A 69 -5.11 0.89 -9.66
CA ALA A 69 -6.57 1.03 -9.60
C ALA A 69 -7.06 2.44 -9.93
N VAL A 70 -6.28 3.46 -9.58
CA VAL A 70 -6.60 4.89 -9.62
C VAL A 70 -5.67 5.62 -10.58
N LEU A 71 -4.37 5.39 -10.48
CA LEU A 71 -3.37 5.94 -11.37
C LEU A 71 -3.46 5.28 -12.74
N THR A 72 -3.29 6.08 -13.79
CA THR A 72 -3.12 5.56 -15.14
C THR A 72 -1.75 4.90 -15.30
N MET A 73 -1.61 3.99 -16.28
CA MET A 73 -0.29 3.41 -16.60
C MET A 73 0.73 4.48 -16.97
N GLY A 74 0.34 5.53 -17.70
CA GLY A 74 1.22 6.65 -18.00
C GLY A 74 1.71 7.37 -16.73
N GLN A 75 0.84 7.53 -15.74
CA GLN A 75 1.22 8.09 -14.44
C GLN A 75 2.17 7.17 -13.69
N VAL A 76 1.89 5.87 -13.59
CA VAL A 76 2.76 4.90 -12.91
C VAL A 76 4.14 4.84 -13.56
N GLN A 77 4.21 4.89 -14.89
CA GLN A 77 5.45 4.82 -15.66
C GLN A 77 6.20 6.16 -15.76
N ASN A 78 5.73 7.21 -15.08
CA ASN A 78 6.31 8.56 -15.14
C ASN A 78 6.32 9.19 -16.55
N GLN A 79 5.34 8.82 -17.38
CA GLN A 79 5.09 9.36 -18.72
C GLN A 79 3.97 10.40 -18.74
N ALA A 80 3.22 10.53 -17.65
CA ALA A 80 2.19 11.53 -17.44
C ALA A 80 2.30 12.11 -16.01
N PRO A 81 1.91 13.37 -15.79
CA PRO A 81 1.95 13.98 -14.46
C PRO A 81 0.96 13.28 -13.52
N LEU A 82 1.35 13.17 -12.24
CA LEU A 82 0.47 12.71 -11.17
C LEU A 82 -0.78 13.62 -11.04
N PRO A 83 -1.86 13.13 -10.41
CA PRO A 83 -3.02 13.96 -10.08
C PRO A 83 -2.60 15.25 -9.36
N ALA A 84 -3.34 16.34 -9.58
CA ALA A 84 -2.96 17.67 -9.09
C ALA A 84 -2.81 17.72 -7.56
N GLU A 85 -3.53 16.88 -6.84
CA GLU A 85 -3.45 16.72 -5.40
C GLU A 85 -2.11 16.16 -4.92
N LEU A 86 -1.34 15.50 -5.80
CA LEU A 86 -0.05 14.88 -5.54
C LEU A 86 1.13 15.61 -6.20
N VAL A 87 0.89 16.78 -6.82
CA VAL A 87 1.94 17.56 -7.48
C VAL A 87 2.19 18.83 -6.69
N GLU A 88 3.44 19.02 -6.26
CA GLU A 88 3.89 20.30 -5.72
C GLU A 88 4.22 21.26 -6.86
N VAL A 89 3.74 22.50 -6.77
CA VAL A 89 4.15 23.58 -7.69
C VAL A 89 5.47 24.16 -7.17
N SER A 90 6.58 23.43 -7.37
CA SER A 90 7.93 23.91 -7.05
C SER A 90 8.71 24.25 -8.32
N THR A 91 9.55 25.30 -8.24
CA THR A 91 10.40 25.79 -9.34
C THR A 91 11.79 25.15 -9.36
N GLN A 92 12.11 24.28 -8.41
CA GLN A 92 13.40 23.57 -8.33
C GLN A 92 13.17 22.07 -8.50
N GLU A 93 14.06 21.39 -9.25
CA GLU A 93 14.02 19.92 -9.35
C GLU A 93 14.53 19.28 -8.04
N PRO A 94 13.67 18.61 -7.25
CA PRO A 94 14.12 17.89 -6.08
C PRO A 94 14.87 16.62 -6.48
N SER A 95 15.75 16.13 -5.60
CA SER A 95 16.32 14.79 -5.76
C SER A 95 15.22 13.72 -5.71
N ARG A 96 15.44 12.55 -6.33
CA ARG A 96 14.43 11.47 -6.39
C ARG A 96 13.91 11.01 -5.02
N SER A 97 14.78 10.94 -4.00
CA SER A 97 14.37 10.59 -2.62
C SER A 97 13.45 11.66 -2.04
N ILE A 98 13.80 12.93 -2.22
CA ILE A 98 13.02 14.06 -1.73
C ILE A 98 11.66 14.12 -2.47
N PHE A 99 11.65 13.80 -3.77
CA PHE A 99 10.42 13.76 -4.56
C PHE A 99 9.45 12.68 -4.08
N ALA A 100 9.94 11.49 -3.71
CA ALA A 100 9.11 10.43 -3.14
C ALA A 100 8.50 10.88 -1.80
N ASP A 101 9.30 11.46 -0.91
CA ASP A 101 8.82 11.93 0.40
C ASP A 101 7.79 13.06 0.26
N ILE A 102 7.99 14.01 -0.66
CA ILE A 102 7.00 15.04 -1.00
C ILE A 102 5.69 14.42 -1.52
N THR A 103 5.78 13.46 -2.45
CA THR A 103 4.60 12.79 -3.01
C THR A 103 3.76 12.14 -1.92
N TRP A 104 4.42 11.47 -0.97
CA TRP A 104 3.76 10.84 0.16
C TRP A 104 3.20 11.86 1.16
N GLU A 105 3.87 12.99 1.37
CA GLU A 105 3.33 14.07 2.19
C GLU A 105 2.01 14.60 1.62
N LEU A 106 2.02 14.90 0.32
CA LEU A 106 0.83 15.37 -0.40
C LEU A 106 -0.29 14.33 -0.38
N TYR A 107 0.06 13.05 -0.57
CA TYR A 107 -0.88 11.94 -0.45
C TYR A 107 -1.56 11.90 0.93
N PHE A 108 -0.81 11.94 2.03
CA PHE A 108 -1.43 11.84 3.36
C PHE A 108 -2.28 13.06 3.69
N ARG A 109 -1.86 14.26 3.28
CA ARG A 109 -2.67 15.48 3.43
C ARG A 109 -3.95 15.40 2.61
N PHE A 110 -3.88 14.88 1.39
CA PHE A 110 -5.06 14.63 0.57
C PHE A 110 -5.98 13.59 1.22
N ALA A 111 -5.44 12.49 1.74
CA ALA A 111 -6.21 11.44 2.40
C ALA A 111 -6.95 11.93 3.65
N VAL A 112 -6.32 12.76 4.49
CA VAL A 112 -6.99 13.40 5.63
C VAL A 112 -8.12 14.34 5.18
N ARG A 113 -7.91 15.10 4.09
CA ARG A 113 -8.97 15.95 3.52
C ARG A 113 -10.17 15.11 3.05
N VAL A 114 -9.92 14.01 2.32
CA VAL A 114 -10.97 13.08 1.87
C VAL A 114 -11.69 12.46 3.08
N ALA A 115 -10.97 12.05 4.12
CA ALA A 115 -11.57 11.53 5.35
C ALA A 115 -12.52 12.54 6.00
N SER A 116 -12.09 13.81 6.09
CA SER A 116 -12.92 14.89 6.65
C SER A 116 -14.15 15.18 5.79
N GLU A 117 -14.01 15.24 4.47
CA GLU A 117 -15.11 15.52 3.54
C GLU A 117 -16.14 14.37 3.51
N ALA A 118 -15.66 13.12 3.62
CA ALA A 118 -16.50 11.94 3.71
C ALA A 118 -17.08 11.72 5.11
N GLY A 119 -16.62 12.45 6.13
CA GLY A 119 -16.98 12.18 7.52
C GLY A 119 -16.58 10.77 7.97
N SER A 120 -15.46 10.24 7.47
CA SER A 120 -15.01 8.89 7.78
C SER A 120 -13.97 8.89 8.90
N GLU A 121 -14.37 8.47 10.09
CA GLU A 121 -13.45 8.35 11.23
C GLU A 121 -12.45 7.22 10.99
N PHE A 122 -12.92 6.09 10.45
CA PHE A 122 -12.06 4.98 10.09
C PHE A 122 -10.92 5.43 9.15
N LEU A 123 -11.24 6.13 8.04
CA LEU A 123 -10.22 6.55 7.09
C LEU A 123 -9.22 7.52 7.73
N ALA A 124 -9.71 8.43 8.57
CA ALA A 124 -8.81 9.33 9.31
C ALA A 124 -7.83 8.52 10.17
N ARG A 125 -8.32 7.54 10.94
CA ARG A 125 -7.48 6.69 11.80
C ARG A 125 -6.51 5.83 10.99
N TRP A 126 -6.95 5.24 9.88
CA TRP A 126 -6.11 4.49 8.96
C TRP A 126 -4.93 5.33 8.47
N VAL A 127 -5.20 6.55 8.02
CA VAL A 127 -4.16 7.48 7.55
C VAL A 127 -3.17 7.82 8.67
N ARG A 128 -3.66 8.09 9.89
CA ARG A 128 -2.78 8.37 11.04
C ARG A 128 -1.88 7.19 11.39
N TYR A 129 -2.42 5.97 11.35
CA TYR A 129 -1.66 4.74 11.55
C TYR A 129 -0.57 4.56 10.48
N GLU A 130 -0.92 4.72 9.20
CA GLU A 130 0.03 4.57 8.08
C GLU A 130 1.16 5.60 8.12
N VAL A 131 0.86 6.85 8.48
CA VAL A 131 1.87 7.89 8.72
C VAL A 131 2.82 7.47 9.85
N GLY A 132 2.27 6.99 10.96
CA GLY A 132 3.05 6.50 12.10
C GLY A 132 3.97 5.35 11.73
N LEU A 133 3.44 4.33 11.03
CA LEU A 133 4.19 3.16 10.61
C LEU A 133 5.33 3.53 9.66
N ARG A 134 5.04 4.35 8.63
CA ARG A 134 6.06 4.84 7.68
C ARG A 134 7.17 5.59 8.39
N ASN A 135 6.83 6.54 9.26
CA ASN A 135 7.82 7.33 9.97
C ASN A 135 8.65 6.49 10.95
N ALA A 136 8.06 5.46 11.57
CA ALA A 136 8.79 4.52 12.40
C ALA A 136 9.81 3.70 11.58
N MET A 137 9.45 3.27 10.37
CA MET A 137 10.38 2.61 9.43
C MET A 137 11.51 3.54 9.00
N VAL A 138 11.20 4.81 8.71
CA VAL A 138 12.21 5.84 8.38
C VAL A 138 13.20 6.02 9.52
N VAL A 139 12.71 6.16 10.75
CA VAL A 139 13.57 6.30 11.94
C VAL A 139 14.52 5.11 12.07
N GLU A 140 14.02 3.89 11.91
CA GLU A 140 14.85 2.70 12.04
C GLU A 140 15.87 2.55 10.90
N ARG A 141 15.45 2.82 9.65
CA ARG A 141 16.34 2.79 8.48
C ARG A 141 17.44 3.84 8.59
N SER A 142 17.12 5.05 9.03
CA SER A 142 18.08 6.14 9.20
C SER A 142 19.11 5.84 10.28
N LYS A 143 18.72 5.22 11.41
CA LYS A 143 19.69 4.74 12.42
C LYS A 143 20.69 3.77 11.81
N ARG A 144 20.22 2.77 11.04
CA ARG A 144 21.07 1.77 10.40
C ARG A 144 22.02 2.36 9.37
N LEU A 145 21.62 3.43 8.69
CA LEU A 145 22.41 4.11 7.66
C LEU A 145 23.24 5.28 8.21
N GLY A 146 23.15 5.61 9.50
CA GLY A 146 23.82 6.77 10.09
C GLY A 146 23.30 8.12 9.55
N LEU A 147 22.04 8.17 9.10
CA LEU A 147 21.39 9.35 8.56
C LEU A 147 20.54 10.05 9.63
N ASP A 148 20.30 11.35 9.45
CA ASP A 148 19.36 12.13 10.25
C ASP A 148 17.92 11.83 9.80
N PRO A 149 17.08 11.17 10.62
CA PRO A 149 15.72 10.81 10.22
C PRO A 149 14.83 12.03 9.97
N SER A 150 15.09 13.18 10.60
CA SER A 150 14.22 14.36 10.53
C SER A 150 14.04 14.91 9.11
N ARG A 151 14.97 14.58 8.20
CA ARG A 151 14.95 14.97 6.79
C ARG A 151 14.05 14.11 5.90
N TYR A 152 13.57 12.97 6.42
CA TYR A 152 12.81 11.96 5.68
C TYR A 152 11.46 11.66 6.33
N LEU A 153 11.14 12.30 7.45
CA LEU A 153 9.83 12.18 8.09
C LEU A 153 8.79 12.90 7.24
N VAL A 154 7.68 12.22 7.00
CA VAL A 154 6.59 12.70 6.15
C VAL A 154 5.36 12.96 7.01
N ALA A 155 4.77 14.15 6.89
CA ALA A 155 3.51 14.52 7.54
C ALA A 155 3.41 14.12 9.04
N LYS A 156 4.51 14.27 9.80
CA LYS A 156 4.65 13.73 11.17
C LYS A 156 3.52 14.13 12.12
N GLU A 157 2.94 15.31 11.93
CA GLU A 157 1.85 15.87 12.71
C GLU A 157 0.51 15.15 12.48
N LEU A 158 0.39 14.34 11.43
CA LEU A 158 -0.78 13.52 11.16
C LEU A 158 -0.69 12.14 11.83
N GLY A 159 0.46 11.73 12.39
CA GLY A 159 0.61 10.41 12.98
C GLY A 159 -0.28 10.19 14.21
N GLU A 160 -0.71 8.95 14.44
CA GLU A 160 -1.47 8.60 15.65
C GLU A 160 -0.55 8.61 16.88
N GLU A 161 -0.89 9.42 17.88
CA GLU A 161 -0.16 9.45 19.14
C GLU A 161 -0.41 8.17 19.95
N GLY A 162 0.65 7.61 20.55
CA GLY A 162 0.54 6.49 21.49
C GLY A 162 0.51 5.09 20.85
N VAL A 163 0.55 4.97 19.52
CA VAL A 163 0.72 3.66 18.86
C VAL A 163 2.16 3.18 19.00
N ASP A 164 2.33 1.96 19.54
CA ASP A 164 3.65 1.36 19.72
C ASP A 164 4.05 0.50 18.52
N PHE A 165 4.91 1.06 17.66
CA PHE A 165 5.45 0.36 16.50
C PHE A 165 6.69 -0.50 16.80
N ARG A 166 7.20 -0.56 18.05
CA ARG A 166 8.49 -1.21 18.35
C ARG A 166 8.54 -2.67 17.94
N THR A 167 7.48 -3.43 18.20
CA THR A 167 7.41 -4.86 17.86
C THR A 167 7.44 -5.07 16.35
N VAL A 168 6.54 -4.41 15.61
CA VAL A 168 6.47 -4.54 14.14
C VAL A 168 7.75 -4.05 13.46
N ILE A 169 8.36 -2.97 13.95
CA ILE A 169 9.63 -2.46 13.40
C ILE A 169 10.80 -3.38 13.74
N GLY A 170 10.81 -3.99 14.92
CA GLY A 170 11.81 -5.00 15.30
C GLY A 170 11.75 -6.24 14.40
N GLU A 171 10.55 -6.77 14.16
CA GLU A 171 10.31 -7.89 13.24
C GLU A 171 10.68 -7.53 11.80
N TRP A 172 10.23 -6.36 11.32
CA TRP A 172 10.51 -5.89 9.96
C TRP A 172 12.00 -5.66 9.71
N SER A 173 12.69 -5.04 10.67
CA SER A 173 14.13 -4.72 10.53
C SER A 173 15.03 -5.95 10.61
N SER A 174 14.57 -6.99 11.29
CA SER A 174 15.27 -8.28 11.44
C SER A 174 14.91 -9.28 10.34
N ALA A 175 13.99 -8.95 9.44
CA ALA A 175 13.59 -9.83 8.35
C ALA A 175 14.76 -10.12 7.39
N GLU A 176 14.95 -11.39 7.04
CA GLU A 176 16.06 -11.85 6.21
C GLU A 176 15.99 -11.37 4.76
N THR A 177 14.78 -11.14 4.25
CA THR A 177 14.54 -10.68 2.88
C THR A 177 13.56 -9.51 2.84
N PRO A 178 13.63 -8.64 1.82
CA PRO A 178 12.64 -7.58 1.61
C PRO A 178 11.20 -8.11 1.57
N LEU A 179 10.99 -9.28 0.96
CA LEU A 179 9.70 -9.94 0.87
C LEU A 179 9.18 -10.36 2.26
N ALA A 180 10.04 -10.93 3.11
CA ALA A 180 9.70 -11.25 4.49
C ALA A 180 9.35 -9.99 5.30
N GLY A 181 10.09 -8.90 5.08
CA GLY A 181 9.77 -7.59 5.67
C GLY A 181 8.39 -7.08 5.22
N HIS A 182 8.05 -7.20 3.94
CA HIS A 182 6.74 -6.80 3.43
C HIS A 182 5.59 -7.62 4.05
N ARG A 183 5.79 -8.93 4.27
CA ARG A 183 4.82 -9.79 4.99
C ARG A 183 4.57 -9.29 6.41
N VAL A 184 5.61 -8.92 7.16
CA VAL A 184 5.48 -8.36 8.51
C VAL A 184 4.59 -7.10 8.51
N LEU A 185 4.84 -6.17 7.58
CA LEU A 185 4.07 -4.93 7.48
C LEU A 185 2.60 -5.20 7.09
N THR A 186 2.35 -6.14 6.17
CA THR A 186 0.99 -6.49 5.73
C THR A 186 0.20 -7.14 6.86
N LEU A 187 0.83 -8.04 7.63
CA LEU A 187 0.21 -8.66 8.80
C LEU A 187 -0.10 -7.64 9.90
N ALA A 188 0.79 -6.67 10.14
CA ALA A 188 0.55 -5.61 11.10
C ALA A 188 -0.65 -4.74 10.70
N ARG A 189 -0.76 -4.36 9.43
CA ARG A 189 -1.94 -3.67 8.88
C ARG A 189 -3.21 -4.49 9.02
N TRP A 190 -3.16 -5.78 8.69
CA TRP A 190 -4.33 -6.67 8.82
C TRP A 190 -4.81 -6.78 10.26
N ARG A 191 -3.90 -6.92 11.23
CA ARG A 191 -4.24 -6.92 12.67
C ARG A 191 -4.87 -5.58 13.09
N TRP A 192 -4.27 -4.47 12.68
CA TRP A 192 -4.83 -3.15 12.95
C TRP A 192 -6.26 -3.02 12.39
N LEU A 193 -6.51 -3.51 11.17
CA LEU A 193 -7.87 -3.52 10.60
C LEU A 193 -8.85 -4.33 11.45
N GLY A 194 -8.45 -5.51 11.94
CA GLY A 194 -9.30 -6.34 12.80
C GLY A 194 -9.61 -5.71 14.17
N GLU A 195 -8.71 -4.88 14.69
CA GLU A 195 -8.88 -4.15 15.96
C GLU A 195 -9.69 -2.85 15.79
N ASN A 196 -9.77 -2.31 14.58
CA ASN A 196 -10.30 -0.97 14.30
C ASN A 196 -11.48 -0.97 13.33
N GLU A 197 -11.94 -2.13 12.89
CA GLU A 197 -13.23 -2.27 12.23
C GLU A 197 -14.36 -2.07 13.25
N GLY A 198 -14.98 -0.89 13.19
CA GLY A 198 -16.22 -0.63 13.92
C GLY A 198 -17.31 -1.55 13.39
N TRP A 199 -18.01 -2.25 14.29
CA TRP A 199 -19.17 -3.03 13.93
C TRP A 199 -20.38 -2.08 13.80
N PHE A 200 -20.93 -1.95 12.58
CA PHE A 200 -22.30 -1.45 12.29
C PHE A 200 -22.61 0.04 12.56
N SER A 201 -21.80 0.97 12.07
CA SER A 201 -22.20 2.39 11.94
C SER A 201 -23.12 2.66 10.73
N PHE A 202 -23.04 1.82 9.69
CA PHE A 202 -23.67 2.03 8.36
C PHE A 202 -23.30 3.38 7.71
N GLU A 203 -22.13 3.91 8.04
CA GLU A 203 -21.61 5.17 7.54
C GLU A 203 -20.63 4.89 6.37
N ASN A 204 -19.70 5.80 6.10
CA ASN A 204 -18.71 5.61 5.04
C ASN A 204 -17.53 4.72 5.50
N ASP A 205 -17.47 4.44 6.80
CA ASP A 205 -16.39 3.73 7.47
C ASP A 205 -16.31 2.25 7.09
N GLU A 206 -17.45 1.56 6.96
CA GLU A 206 -17.45 0.15 6.55
C GLU A 206 -16.91 -0.03 5.13
N LEU A 207 -17.20 0.91 4.24
CA LEU A 207 -16.68 0.88 2.89
C LEU A 207 -15.17 1.15 2.86
N ALA A 208 -14.71 2.09 3.68
CA ALA A 208 -13.29 2.38 3.84
C ALA A 208 -12.54 1.16 4.40
N ALA A 209 -13.08 0.51 5.43
CA ALA A 209 -12.52 -0.72 5.99
C ALA A 209 -12.51 -1.87 4.97
N TYR A 210 -13.59 -2.04 4.20
CA TYR A 210 -13.65 -3.00 3.11
C TYR A 210 -12.56 -2.73 2.07
N ALA A 211 -12.41 -1.48 1.61
CA ALA A 211 -11.38 -1.12 0.64
C ALA A 211 -9.97 -1.38 1.18
N ALA A 212 -9.72 -1.08 2.46
CA ALA A 212 -8.44 -1.36 3.10
C ALA A 212 -8.15 -2.86 3.20
N LYS A 213 -9.13 -3.69 3.57
CA LYS A 213 -8.97 -5.15 3.56
C LYS A 213 -8.73 -5.68 2.15
N LEU A 214 -9.49 -5.19 1.17
CA LEU A 214 -9.35 -5.59 -0.22
C LEU A 214 -7.93 -5.32 -0.73
N ILE A 215 -7.36 -4.15 -0.44
CA ILE A 215 -6.02 -3.84 -0.93
C ILE A 215 -4.94 -4.70 -0.27
N LEU A 216 -5.08 -5.05 1.01
CA LEU A 216 -4.14 -5.96 1.68
C LEU A 216 -4.22 -7.39 1.11
N LEU A 217 -5.41 -7.87 0.70
CA LEU A 217 -5.55 -9.17 0.04
C LEU A 217 -4.84 -9.21 -1.31
N HIS A 218 -4.99 -8.15 -2.11
CA HIS A 218 -4.29 -8.03 -3.39
C HIS A 218 -2.78 -7.92 -3.20
N GLN A 219 -2.31 -7.12 -2.24
CA GLN A 219 -0.89 -7.07 -1.86
C GLN A 219 -0.37 -8.45 -1.47
N TRP A 220 -1.07 -9.15 -0.58
CA TRP A 220 -0.68 -10.48 -0.13
C TRP A 220 -0.58 -11.49 -1.27
N HIS A 221 -1.53 -11.47 -2.21
CA HIS A 221 -1.49 -12.33 -3.38
C HIS A 221 -0.28 -12.02 -4.28
N ARG A 222 0.04 -10.74 -4.51
CA ARG A 222 1.25 -10.35 -5.26
C ARG A 222 2.53 -10.85 -4.58
N LEU A 223 2.58 -10.84 -3.24
CA LEU A 223 3.73 -11.37 -2.49
C LEU A 223 3.90 -12.88 -2.63
N ILE A 224 2.80 -13.65 -2.63
CA ILE A 224 2.85 -15.11 -2.83
C ILE A 224 3.34 -15.45 -4.23
N GLU A 225 2.87 -14.72 -5.24
CA GLU A 225 3.31 -14.90 -6.63
C GLU A 225 4.80 -14.53 -6.79
N ALA A 226 5.26 -13.47 -6.13
CA ALA A 226 6.67 -13.08 -6.14
C ALA A 226 7.59 -14.15 -5.50
N ASP A 227 7.19 -14.72 -4.36
CA ASP A 227 7.93 -15.82 -3.68
C ASP A 227 8.03 -17.08 -4.56
N SER A 228 6.92 -17.40 -5.23
CA SER A 228 6.83 -18.55 -6.15
C SER A 228 7.69 -18.33 -7.42
N GLY A 229 7.79 -17.08 -7.89
CA GLY A 229 8.66 -16.70 -9.00
C GLY A 229 10.15 -16.75 -8.65
N GLU A 230 10.55 -16.30 -7.46
CA GLU A 230 11.94 -16.35 -6.99
C GLU A 230 12.43 -17.80 -6.86
N THR A 231 11.63 -18.67 -6.24
CA THR A 231 11.94 -20.10 -6.08
C THR A 231 12.05 -20.84 -7.41
N SER A 232 11.23 -20.52 -8.41
CA SER A 232 11.32 -21.10 -9.76
C SER A 232 12.57 -20.63 -10.54
N SER A 233 13.07 -19.42 -10.27
CA SER A 233 14.26 -18.86 -10.94
C SER A 233 15.59 -19.45 -10.40
N LEU A 234 15.62 -19.84 -9.13
CA LEU A 234 16.77 -20.51 -8.50
C LEU A 234 16.89 -21.98 -8.90
N GLY A 235 15.77 -22.66 -9.18
CA GLY A 235 15.77 -24.07 -9.62
C GLY A 235 16.29 -24.30 -11.04
N THR A 236 16.27 -23.30 -11.91
CA THR A 236 16.71 -23.41 -13.32
C THR A 236 18.19 -23.11 -13.54
N ALA A 237 18.88 -22.51 -12.58
CA ALA A 237 20.32 -22.24 -12.65
C ALA A 237 21.21 -23.43 -12.22
N GLY A 238 20.63 -24.50 -11.65
CA GLY A 238 21.36 -25.64 -11.10
C GLY A 238 21.63 -26.82 -12.05
N GLU A 239 20.98 -26.88 -13.22
CA GLU A 239 21.04 -28.08 -14.09
C GLU A 239 21.91 -27.94 -15.36
N SER A 240 22.60 -26.82 -15.59
CA SER A 240 23.36 -26.59 -16.83
C SER A 240 24.89 -26.77 -16.72
N SER A 241 25.39 -27.41 -15.65
CA SER A 241 26.85 -27.62 -15.50
C SER A 241 27.23 -29.01 -15.01
N GLU A 242 26.75 -30.08 -15.66
CA GLU A 242 27.33 -31.41 -15.52
C GLU A 242 27.07 -32.28 -16.76
N ASN A 243 27.75 -31.96 -17.87
CA ASN A 243 28.04 -32.97 -18.90
C ASN A 243 29.25 -32.57 -19.75
N GLY A 244 30.40 -32.48 -19.09
CA GLY A 244 31.71 -32.52 -19.70
C GLY A 244 32.46 -33.76 -19.23
N GLU A 245 33.04 -34.49 -20.17
CA GLU A 245 34.06 -35.54 -19.98
C GLU A 245 33.60 -36.97 -19.62
N ARG A 246 33.52 -37.79 -20.67
CA ARG A 246 33.98 -39.20 -20.80
C ARG A 246 33.64 -39.60 -22.24
N THR A 247 34.52 -40.10 -23.10
CA THR A 247 35.65 -41.00 -22.88
C THR A 247 36.52 -41.03 -24.15
N THR A 248 37.84 -41.01 -23.96
CA THR A 248 38.86 -41.54 -24.87
C THR A 248 38.66 -43.05 -25.13
N GLN A 249 38.65 -43.45 -26.40
CA GLN A 249 39.56 -44.46 -27.01
C GLN A 249 39.29 -44.58 -28.51
#